data_AF-A0A1F3SUQ4-F1
#
_entry.id   AF-A0A1F3SUQ4-F1
#
_cell.length_a   1.000
_cell.length_b   1.000
_cell.length_c   1.000
_cell.angle_alpha   90.00
_cell.angle_beta   90.00
_cell.angle_gamma   90.00
#
_symmetry.space_group_name_H-M   'P 1'
#
loop_
_entity.id
_entity.type
_entity.pdbx_description
1 polymer ?
#
loop_
_entity_poly.entity_id
_entity_poly.type
_entity_poly.pdbx_seq_one_letter_code
_entity_poly.pdbx_strand_id
1 'polypeptide(L)'
;MTCRAFIHFLLLLSQVPTGWSAEPTSDENHRFLESLANNTEITRSLRTNTNLKKSEDQGRFKTAIAKDAALRAWTQKGLDLKGLFAGDAGVTEGYSVGEHTRRALDTFSEQEKFYRLEKTAVKGGRHDTKTFMRHALALHDIGKSLAVRAGNKKWQHEFTSPILKTSLQALKFSTGEIKLAAALIEHDIIGEMLKGEISTLQAVDKMRIQAKTAELPLPEFLNLQTLYFVSDAGAYPYLREKVFVSENGKLVPSNPKFVEFRNLLLRKSAP
;
A
#
# COMPACT_ATOMS: atom_id res chain seq x y z
N MET A 1 6.26 31.20 -11.91
CA MET A 1 5.34 31.16 -13.07
C MET A 1 3.91 31.13 -12.55
N THR A 2 3.02 31.77 -13.29
CA THR A 2 1.86 32.56 -12.85
C THR A 2 0.64 31.78 -12.35
N CYS A 3 -0.02 32.36 -11.34
CA CYS A 3 -1.36 32.08 -10.74
C CYS A 3 -2.53 31.72 -11.68
N ARG A 4 -2.36 31.76 -13.01
CA ARG A 4 -3.44 31.55 -13.99
C ARG A 4 -3.85 30.09 -14.17
N ALA A 5 -2.92 29.14 -14.06
CA ALA A 5 -3.24 27.71 -14.18
C ALA A 5 -4.03 27.17 -12.97
N PHE A 6 -3.80 27.74 -11.79
CA PHE A 6 -4.47 27.34 -10.55
C PHE A 6 -5.92 27.86 -10.48
N ILE A 7 -6.20 29.04 -11.07
CA ILE A 7 -7.55 29.60 -11.17
C ILE A 7 -8.42 28.83 -12.17
N HIS A 8 -7.84 28.34 -13.28
CA HIS A 8 -8.56 27.47 -14.23
C HIS A 8 -8.90 26.10 -13.61
N PHE A 9 -8.04 25.57 -12.74
CA PHE A 9 -8.27 24.32 -12.00
C PHE A 9 -9.40 24.44 -10.96
N LEU A 10 -9.52 25.59 -10.27
CA LEU A 10 -10.60 25.85 -9.31
C LEU A 10 -11.96 26.13 -9.97
N LEU A 11 -11.99 26.77 -11.14
CA LEU A 11 -13.23 27.03 -11.90
C LEU A 11 -13.87 25.76 -12.46
N LEU A 12 -13.06 24.73 -12.78
CA LEU A 12 -13.54 23.41 -13.21
C LEU A 12 -14.19 22.61 -12.07
N LEU A 13 -13.76 22.81 -10.82
CA LEU A 13 -14.35 22.16 -9.65
C LEU A 13 -15.63 22.84 -9.16
N SER A 14 -15.84 24.13 -9.47
CA SER A 14 -17.06 24.86 -9.10
C SER A 14 -18.28 24.58 -10.00
N GLN A 15 -18.12 23.81 -11.08
CA GLN A 15 -19.23 23.39 -11.95
C GLN A 15 -19.75 21.98 -11.66
N VAL A 16 -19.25 21.33 -10.61
CA VAL A 16 -19.77 20.02 -10.18
C VAL A 16 -21.05 20.27 -9.37
N PRO A 17 -22.23 19.75 -9.80
CA PRO A 17 -23.46 19.92 -9.06
C PRO A 17 -23.32 19.35 -7.65
N THR A 18 -23.62 20.16 -6.63
CA THR A 18 -23.67 19.72 -5.23
C THR A 18 -24.87 18.81 -5.05
N GLY A 19 -24.66 17.51 -5.25
CA GLY A 19 -25.69 16.49 -5.11
C GLY A 19 -25.39 15.24 -5.92
N TRP A 20 -24.21 14.63 -5.76
CA TRP A 20 -23.89 13.37 -6.41
C TRP A 20 -23.26 12.39 -5.43
N SER A 21 -24.04 11.36 -5.09
CA SER A 21 -23.61 10.14 -4.44
C SER A 21 -23.59 9.03 -5.49
N ALA A 22 -22.48 8.92 -6.22
CA ALA A 22 -22.19 7.76 -7.04
C ALA A 22 -20.67 7.62 -7.14
N GLU A 23 -20.16 6.42 -6.92
CA GLU A 23 -18.76 6.10 -7.20
C GLU A 23 -18.46 6.38 -8.68
N PRO A 24 -17.33 7.02 -9.01
CA PRO A 24 -16.99 7.34 -10.39
C PRO A 24 -16.86 6.07 -11.22
N THR A 25 -17.42 6.11 -12.43
CA THR A 25 -17.45 4.97 -13.34
C THR A 25 -16.04 4.59 -13.83
N SER A 26 -15.87 3.36 -14.31
CA SER A 26 -14.57 2.90 -14.87
C SER A 26 -14.04 3.81 -15.98
N ASP A 27 -14.94 4.46 -16.73
CA ASP A 27 -14.60 5.32 -17.86
C ASP A 27 -14.11 6.70 -17.42
N GLU A 28 -14.64 7.23 -16.31
CA GLU A 28 -14.19 8.51 -15.73
C GLU A 28 -12.79 8.37 -15.12
N ASN A 29 -12.53 7.26 -14.43
CA ASN A 29 -11.20 6.92 -13.92
C ASN A 29 -10.20 6.72 -15.06
N HIS A 30 -10.61 6.08 -16.17
CA HIS A 30 -9.77 5.91 -17.34
C HIS A 30 -9.41 7.25 -18.00
N ARG A 31 -10.40 8.13 -18.21
CA ARG A 31 -10.18 9.47 -18.79
C ARG A 31 -9.32 10.35 -17.90
N PHE A 32 -9.45 10.24 -16.58
CA PHE A 32 -8.59 10.94 -15.63
C PHE A 32 -7.13 10.49 -15.77
N LEU A 33 -6.87 9.17 -15.82
CA LEU A 33 -5.54 8.61 -16.00
C LEU A 33 -4.92 8.96 -17.36
N GLU A 34 -5.71 8.94 -18.44
CA GLU A 34 -5.27 9.41 -19.76
C GLU A 34 -4.95 10.91 -19.77
N SER A 35 -5.71 11.73 -19.04
CA SER A 35 -5.43 13.17 -18.93
C SER A 35 -4.12 13.46 -18.20
N LEU A 36 -3.77 12.64 -17.19
CA LEU A 36 -2.50 12.74 -16.47
C LEU A 36 -1.31 12.29 -17.32
N ALA A 37 -1.50 11.24 -18.13
CA ALA A 37 -0.47 10.71 -19.03
C ALA A 37 -0.16 11.66 -20.21
N ASN A 38 -1.16 12.38 -20.71
CA ASN A 38 -1.04 13.26 -21.87
C ASN A 38 -0.66 14.71 -21.51
N ASN A 39 -0.64 15.07 -20.22
CA ASN A 39 -0.24 16.40 -19.79
C ASN A 39 1.28 16.58 -19.81
N THR A 40 1.78 17.13 -20.93
CA THR A 40 3.21 17.33 -21.22
C THR A 40 3.92 18.22 -20.22
N GLU A 41 3.18 19.06 -19.48
CA GLU A 41 3.71 19.94 -18.44
C GLU A 41 4.03 19.18 -17.14
N ILE A 42 3.22 18.17 -16.79
CA ILE A 42 3.49 17.24 -15.68
C ILE A 42 4.76 16.46 -16.01
N THR A 43 4.86 15.85 -17.19
CA THR A 43 6.04 15.08 -17.63
C THR A 43 7.32 15.93 -17.71
N ARG A 44 7.20 17.23 -17.99
CA ARG A 44 8.34 18.18 -18.00
C ARG A 44 8.75 18.60 -16.58
N SER A 45 7.79 18.82 -15.68
CA SER A 45 8.00 19.05 -14.25
C SER A 45 8.70 17.86 -13.55
N LEU A 46 8.40 16.62 -13.98
CA LEU A 46 9.08 15.40 -13.50
C LEU A 46 10.59 15.38 -13.79
N ARG A 47 11.07 16.11 -14.80
CA ARG A 47 12.50 16.10 -15.19
C ARG A 47 13.33 17.16 -14.47
N THR A 48 12.76 18.30 -14.09
CA THR A 48 13.54 19.47 -13.66
C THR A 48 13.78 19.58 -12.16
N ASN A 49 13.11 18.80 -11.33
CA ASN A 49 13.21 18.94 -9.87
C ASN A 49 14.02 17.82 -9.23
N THR A 50 15.31 17.75 -9.55
CA THR A 50 16.22 16.81 -8.89
C THR A 50 17.52 17.42 -8.41
N ASN A 51 17.41 18.26 -7.37
CA ASN A 51 18.51 18.56 -6.46
C ASN A 51 18.17 18.02 -5.07
N LEU A 52 18.35 16.71 -4.88
CA LEU A 52 18.36 16.06 -3.56
C LEU A 52 19.52 15.06 -3.56
N LYS A 53 20.25 14.99 -2.44
CA LYS A 53 21.47 14.17 -2.19
C LYS A 53 21.42 12.81 -2.92
N LYS A 54 22.29 12.60 -3.93
CA LYS A 54 21.95 11.69 -5.06
C LYS A 54 22.93 10.57 -5.45
N SER A 55 24.09 10.37 -4.82
CA SER A 55 25.02 9.33 -5.31
C SER A 55 24.90 7.99 -4.60
N GLU A 56 24.93 7.95 -3.27
CA GLU A 56 24.98 6.69 -2.52
C GLU A 56 23.64 5.96 -2.49
N ASP A 57 22.54 6.65 -2.22
CA ASP A 57 21.22 6.03 -2.09
C ASP A 57 20.66 5.58 -3.45
N GLN A 58 21.01 6.26 -4.55
CA GLN A 58 20.70 5.78 -5.89
C GLN A 58 21.44 4.48 -6.22
N GLY A 59 22.68 4.31 -5.75
CA GLY A 59 23.45 3.08 -5.90
C GLY A 59 22.82 1.92 -5.13
N ARG A 60 22.39 2.15 -3.88
CA ARG A 60 21.71 1.16 -3.05
C ARG A 60 20.34 0.78 -3.61
N PHE A 61 19.58 1.75 -4.11
CA PHE A 61 18.29 1.51 -4.76
C PHE A 61 18.42 0.72 -6.07
N LYS A 62 19.38 1.07 -6.95
CA LYS A 62 19.69 0.27 -8.15
C LYS A 62 20.07 -1.17 -7.78
N THR A 63 20.86 -1.36 -6.74
CA THR A 63 21.26 -2.68 -6.23
C THR A 63 20.06 -3.46 -5.67
N ALA A 64 19.12 -2.78 -4.99
CA ALA A 64 17.91 -3.40 -4.46
C ALA A 64 16.94 -3.84 -5.56
N ILE A 65 16.67 -2.98 -6.56
CA ILE A 65 15.94 -3.37 -7.77
C ILE A 65 16.64 -4.56 -8.43
N ALA A 66 17.97 -4.52 -8.56
CA ALA A 66 18.72 -5.60 -9.17
C ALA A 66 18.64 -6.92 -8.38
N LYS A 67 18.29 -6.90 -7.08
CA LYS A 67 18.17 -8.09 -6.23
C LYS A 67 16.74 -8.61 -6.12
N ASP A 68 15.73 -7.75 -6.03
CA ASP A 68 14.33 -8.18 -5.86
C ASP A 68 13.60 -8.42 -7.19
N ALA A 69 13.07 -9.62 -7.36
CA ALA A 69 12.42 -10.04 -8.61
C ALA A 69 11.13 -9.26 -8.93
N ALA A 70 10.37 -8.83 -7.92
CA ALA A 70 9.14 -8.07 -8.12
C ALA A 70 9.44 -6.68 -8.70
N LEU A 71 10.45 -5.99 -8.15
CA LEU A 71 10.89 -4.68 -8.62
C LEU A 71 11.43 -4.72 -10.06
N ARG A 72 12.14 -5.80 -10.44
CA ARG A 72 12.62 -5.98 -11.84
C ARG A 72 11.47 -6.19 -12.82
N ALA A 73 10.47 -6.99 -12.45
CA ALA A 73 9.37 -7.35 -13.34
C ALA A 73 8.54 -6.14 -13.79
N TRP A 74 8.45 -5.09 -12.97
CA TRP A 74 7.71 -3.88 -13.30
C TRP A 74 8.44 -2.94 -14.27
N THR A 75 9.76 -2.80 -14.12
CA THR A 75 10.58 -1.93 -14.99
C THR A 75 10.50 -2.35 -16.46
N GLN A 76 10.28 -3.64 -16.72
CA GLN A 76 10.20 -4.20 -18.07
C GLN A 76 8.87 -3.90 -18.80
N LYS A 77 7.83 -3.39 -18.11
CA LYS A 77 6.46 -3.25 -18.67
C LYS A 77 6.01 -1.80 -18.93
N GLY A 78 6.91 -0.83 -18.90
CA GLY A 78 6.63 0.55 -19.34
C GLY A 78 5.92 1.45 -18.33
N LEU A 79 5.58 0.96 -17.14
CA LEU A 79 5.21 1.81 -15.99
C LEU A 79 6.50 2.37 -15.38
N ASP A 80 6.66 3.69 -15.35
CA ASP A 80 7.80 4.34 -14.67
C ASP A 80 7.59 4.33 -13.14
N LEU A 81 7.50 3.14 -12.56
CA LEU A 81 7.47 2.97 -11.10
C LEU A 81 8.76 3.47 -10.46
N LYS A 82 9.86 3.51 -11.21
CA LYS A 82 11.15 4.02 -10.72
C LYS A 82 11.04 5.47 -10.25
N GLY A 83 10.35 6.33 -11.02
CA GLY A 83 10.08 7.70 -10.61
C GLY A 83 9.21 7.79 -9.35
N LEU A 84 8.23 6.91 -9.21
CA LEU A 84 7.33 6.89 -8.04
C LEU A 84 8.05 6.42 -6.77
N PHE A 85 8.87 5.37 -6.86
CA PHE A 85 9.69 4.88 -5.75
C PHE A 85 10.78 5.88 -5.33
N ALA A 86 11.35 6.63 -6.27
CA ALA A 86 12.33 7.66 -5.96
C ALA A 86 11.71 8.92 -5.32
N GLY A 87 10.39 9.05 -5.35
CA GLY A 87 9.67 10.18 -4.78
C GLY A 87 9.61 10.13 -3.25
N ASP A 88 9.31 11.30 -2.66
CA ASP A 88 9.18 11.50 -1.22
C ASP A 88 8.01 10.66 -0.64
N ALA A 89 8.26 9.93 0.45
CA ALA A 89 7.22 9.22 1.20
C ALA A 89 6.41 10.14 2.12
N GLY A 90 6.77 11.42 2.25
CA GLY A 90 6.05 12.39 3.07
C GLY A 90 6.17 12.11 4.57
N VAL A 91 7.23 11.42 5.00
CA VAL A 91 7.51 11.10 6.40
C VAL A 91 8.61 12.02 6.94
N THR A 92 8.62 12.24 8.26
CA THR A 92 9.58 13.14 8.92
C THR A 92 11.04 12.72 8.77
N GLU A 93 11.25 11.42 8.59
CA GLU A 93 12.55 10.78 8.41
C GLU A 93 13.16 11.05 7.02
N GLY A 94 12.37 11.61 6.10
CA GLY A 94 12.83 12.03 4.76
C GLY A 94 13.12 10.87 3.81
N TYR A 95 12.56 9.69 4.06
CA TYR A 95 12.73 8.54 3.18
C TYR A 95 11.97 8.70 1.87
N SER A 96 12.54 8.16 0.80
CA SER A 96 11.80 7.88 -0.42
C SER A 96 10.85 6.69 -0.23
N VAL A 97 9.82 6.62 -1.08
CA VAL A 97 8.87 5.49 -1.10
C VAL A 97 9.61 4.16 -1.29
N GLY A 98 10.64 4.14 -2.13
CA GLY A 98 11.46 2.95 -2.41
C GLY A 98 12.32 2.51 -1.22
N GLU A 99 12.82 3.44 -0.41
CA GLU A 99 13.57 3.11 0.81
C GLU A 99 12.67 2.48 1.87
N HIS A 100 11.49 3.08 2.10
CA HIS A 100 10.47 2.52 2.99
C HIS A 100 10.05 1.12 2.53
N THR A 101 9.67 1.00 1.25
CA THR A 101 9.24 -0.26 0.65
C THR A 101 10.28 -1.37 0.82
N ARG A 102 11.57 -1.05 0.62
CA ARG A 102 12.66 -2.01 0.83
C ARG A 102 12.72 -2.51 2.27
N ARG A 103 12.64 -1.61 3.26
CA ARG A 103 12.65 -1.99 4.68
C ARG A 103 11.44 -2.84 5.06
N ALA A 104 10.28 -2.55 4.45
CA ALA A 104 9.08 -3.36 4.65
C ALA A 104 9.25 -4.77 4.06
N LEU A 105 9.86 -4.91 2.88
CA LEU A 105 10.19 -6.21 2.28
C LEU A 105 11.27 -6.98 3.07
N ASP A 106 12.24 -6.28 3.65
CA ASP A 106 13.26 -6.87 4.52
C ASP A 106 12.57 -7.44 5.79
N THR A 107 11.71 -6.64 6.43
CA THR A 107 10.90 -7.08 7.58
C THR A 107 9.98 -8.25 7.21
N PHE A 108 9.33 -8.20 6.06
CA PHE A 108 8.53 -9.32 5.55
C PHE A 108 9.37 -10.61 5.43
N SER A 109 10.58 -10.51 4.87
CA SER A 109 11.48 -11.66 4.69
C SER A 109 11.95 -12.24 6.02
N GLU A 110 12.12 -11.42 7.06
CA GLU A 110 12.41 -11.88 8.42
C GLU A 110 11.23 -12.62 9.05
N GLN A 111 10.01 -12.17 8.76
CA GLN A 111 8.81 -12.56 9.48
C GLN A 111 7.97 -13.65 8.79
N GLU A 112 8.03 -13.79 7.47
CA GLU A 112 7.16 -14.69 6.68
C GLU A 112 7.14 -16.15 7.19
N LYS A 113 8.28 -16.63 7.71
CA LYS A 113 8.42 -18.00 8.27
C LYS A 113 7.50 -18.28 9.46
N PHE A 114 6.97 -17.26 10.11
CA PHE A 114 6.08 -17.39 11.27
C PHE A 114 4.58 -17.38 10.91
N TYR A 115 4.24 -17.31 9.62
CA TYR A 115 2.88 -17.03 9.14
C TYR A 115 2.27 -18.11 8.23
N ARG A 116 2.79 -19.34 8.17
CA ARG A 116 2.15 -20.49 7.47
C ARG A 116 1.55 -20.17 6.09
N LEU A 117 2.27 -19.39 5.28
CA LEU A 117 1.75 -18.87 4.00
C LEU A 117 1.39 -19.97 3.00
N GLU A 118 1.97 -21.17 3.16
CA GLU A 118 1.67 -22.36 2.37
C GLU A 118 0.23 -22.87 2.51
N LYS A 119 -0.48 -22.42 3.57
CA LYS A 119 -1.86 -22.84 3.84
C LYS A 119 -2.92 -21.90 3.29
N THR A 120 -2.54 -20.67 2.98
CA THR A 120 -3.47 -19.70 2.44
C THR A 120 -3.56 -19.89 0.94
N ALA A 121 -4.76 -20.15 0.44
CA ALA A 121 -5.04 -20.30 -0.99
C ALA A 121 -6.03 -19.23 -1.42
N VAL A 122 -5.57 -18.29 -2.24
CA VAL A 122 -6.47 -17.30 -2.84
C VAL A 122 -7.27 -17.98 -3.94
N LYS A 123 -8.59 -17.80 -3.96
CA LYS A 123 -9.47 -18.39 -4.97
C LYS A 123 -9.04 -17.95 -6.38
N GLY A 124 -8.79 -18.93 -7.25
CA GLY A 124 -8.28 -18.68 -8.61
C GLY A 124 -6.88 -18.05 -8.62
N GLY A 125 -6.16 -18.10 -7.50
CA GLY A 125 -4.78 -17.63 -7.36
C GLY A 125 -3.87 -18.39 -8.33
N ARG A 126 -2.97 -17.64 -8.96
CA ARG A 126 -2.00 -18.17 -9.92
C ARG A 126 -0.59 -18.18 -9.35
N HIS A 127 -0.40 -17.45 -8.26
CA HIS A 127 0.88 -17.31 -7.58
C HIS A 127 0.76 -17.90 -6.17
N ASP A 128 1.88 -18.36 -5.63
CA ASP A 128 1.93 -18.71 -4.22
C ASP A 128 1.78 -17.45 -3.36
N THR A 129 1.26 -17.62 -2.14
CA THR A 129 0.94 -16.52 -1.22
C THR A 129 2.16 -15.67 -0.87
N LYS A 130 3.37 -16.25 -0.82
CA LYS A 130 4.59 -15.49 -0.54
C LYS A 130 4.93 -14.57 -1.71
N THR A 131 4.90 -15.07 -2.94
CA THR A 131 5.11 -14.27 -4.15
C THR A 131 4.06 -13.16 -4.24
N PHE A 132 2.79 -13.48 -3.98
CA PHE A 132 1.71 -12.50 -3.89
C PHE A 132 2.00 -11.39 -2.87
N MET A 133 2.31 -11.75 -1.62
CA MET A 133 2.54 -10.78 -0.55
C MET A 133 3.71 -9.84 -0.86
N ARG A 134 4.80 -10.34 -1.46
CA ARG A 134 5.93 -9.50 -1.87
C ARG A 134 5.51 -8.42 -2.88
N HIS A 135 4.69 -8.76 -3.87
CA HIS A 135 4.22 -7.79 -4.87
C HIS A 135 3.23 -6.80 -4.27
N ALA A 136 2.31 -7.26 -3.42
CA ALA A 136 1.38 -6.38 -2.72
C ALA A 136 2.13 -5.38 -1.83
N LEU A 137 3.05 -5.86 -0.98
CA LEU A 137 3.90 -4.99 -0.15
C LEU A 137 4.74 -4.05 -1.01
N ALA A 138 5.31 -4.52 -2.12
CA ALA A 138 6.15 -3.66 -2.92
C ALA A 138 5.36 -2.51 -3.61
N LEU A 139 4.03 -2.59 -3.69
CA LEU A 139 3.17 -1.54 -4.26
C LEU A 139 2.38 -0.74 -3.21
N HIS A 140 2.43 -1.10 -1.92
CA HIS A 140 1.49 -0.57 -0.92
C HIS A 140 1.47 0.96 -0.80
N ASP A 141 2.64 1.59 -0.87
CA ASP A 141 2.81 3.04 -0.73
C ASP A 141 3.12 3.73 -2.07
N ILE A 142 2.93 3.05 -3.21
CA ILE A 142 3.37 3.57 -4.52
C ILE A 142 2.71 4.90 -4.92
N GLY A 143 1.48 5.15 -4.46
CA GLY A 143 0.75 6.39 -4.68
C GLY A 143 1.17 7.56 -3.80
N LYS A 144 1.98 7.32 -2.76
CA LYS A 144 2.30 8.33 -1.73
C LYS A 144 3.05 9.54 -2.29
N SER A 145 3.99 9.32 -3.21
CA SER A 145 4.74 10.40 -3.86
C SER A 145 3.86 11.26 -4.78
N LEU A 146 2.76 10.71 -5.32
CA LEU A 146 1.75 11.49 -6.05
C LEU A 146 0.91 12.32 -5.09
N ALA A 147 0.46 11.74 -3.97
CA ALA A 147 -0.30 12.44 -2.94
C ALA A 147 0.46 13.63 -2.33
N VAL A 148 1.76 13.47 -2.05
CA VAL A 148 2.64 14.55 -1.59
C VAL A 148 2.74 15.67 -2.63
N ARG A 149 2.96 15.33 -3.91
CA ARG A 149 3.02 16.33 -5.00
C ARG A 149 1.70 17.05 -5.23
N ALA A 150 0.59 16.37 -5.01
CA ALA A 150 -0.75 16.96 -5.05
C ALA A 150 -1.07 17.84 -3.83
N GLY A 151 -0.17 17.90 -2.83
CA GLY A 151 -0.34 18.71 -1.62
C GLY A 151 -1.31 18.10 -0.60
N ASN A 152 -1.78 16.87 -0.80
CA ASN A 152 -2.71 16.21 0.10
C ASN A 152 -2.36 14.73 0.29
N LYS A 153 -1.67 14.43 1.39
CA LYS A 153 -1.25 13.07 1.76
C LYS A 153 -2.43 12.09 1.95
N LYS A 154 -3.63 12.60 2.23
CA LYS A 154 -4.83 11.75 2.41
C LYS A 154 -5.24 11.06 1.11
N TRP A 155 -4.82 11.59 -0.05
CA TRP A 155 -5.13 11.02 -1.36
C TRP A 155 -4.26 9.82 -1.77
N GLN A 156 -3.46 9.27 -0.86
CA GLN A 156 -2.52 8.19 -1.21
C GLN A 156 -3.24 6.95 -1.74
N HIS A 157 -4.42 6.60 -1.22
CA HIS A 157 -5.14 5.39 -1.60
C HIS A 157 -5.73 5.52 -3.02
N GLU A 158 -6.22 6.70 -3.35
CA GLU A 158 -6.76 7.08 -4.65
C GLU A 158 -5.68 6.99 -5.74
N PHE A 159 -4.43 7.27 -5.41
CA PHE A 159 -3.29 7.04 -6.32
C PHE A 159 -2.78 5.60 -6.30
N THR A 160 -2.69 4.95 -5.13
CA THR A 160 -2.17 3.59 -5.01
C THR A 160 -3.07 2.57 -5.71
N SER A 161 -4.38 2.60 -5.50
CA SER A 161 -5.32 1.58 -5.98
C SER A 161 -5.27 1.34 -7.51
N PRO A 162 -5.35 2.37 -8.39
CA PRO A 162 -5.26 2.15 -9.83
C PRO A 162 -3.88 1.63 -10.28
N ILE A 163 -2.79 2.07 -9.64
CA ILE A 163 -1.43 1.61 -9.95
C ILE A 163 -1.25 0.15 -9.53
N LEU A 164 -1.70 -0.20 -8.33
CA LEU A 164 -1.69 -1.55 -7.77
C LEU A 164 -2.41 -2.51 -8.71
N LYS A 165 -3.67 -2.21 -9.04
CA LYS A 165 -4.52 -3.02 -9.92
C LYS A 165 -3.87 -3.24 -11.28
N THR A 166 -3.47 -2.16 -11.95
CA THR A 166 -2.85 -2.22 -13.29
C THR A 166 -1.55 -3.04 -13.27
N SER A 167 -0.71 -2.83 -12.24
CA SER A 167 0.57 -3.53 -12.10
C SER A 167 0.39 -5.02 -11.86
N LEU A 168 -0.52 -5.41 -10.96
CA LEU A 168 -0.81 -6.82 -10.68
C LEU A 168 -1.49 -7.52 -11.87
N GLN A 169 -2.40 -6.85 -12.57
CA GLN A 169 -3.00 -7.37 -13.82
C GLN A 169 -1.92 -7.62 -14.89
N ALA A 170 -0.99 -6.67 -15.07
CA ALA A 170 0.10 -6.81 -16.00
C ALA A 170 0.97 -8.04 -15.66
N LEU A 171 1.16 -8.33 -14.37
CA LEU A 171 1.84 -9.53 -13.85
C LEU A 171 0.96 -10.80 -13.84
N LYS A 172 -0.24 -10.76 -14.42
CA LYS A 172 -1.16 -11.89 -14.57
C LYS A 172 -1.69 -12.45 -13.24
N PHE A 173 -1.66 -11.66 -12.16
CA PHE A 173 -2.41 -11.97 -10.95
C PHE A 173 -3.91 -12.07 -11.26
N SER A 174 -4.60 -12.96 -10.57
CA SER A 174 -6.03 -13.18 -10.73
C SER A 174 -6.83 -12.03 -10.13
N THR A 175 -8.10 -11.92 -10.52
CA THR A 175 -9.02 -10.94 -9.92
C THR A 175 -9.15 -11.15 -8.40
N GLY A 176 -9.08 -12.39 -7.92
CA GLY A 176 -9.10 -12.70 -6.48
C GLY A 176 -7.86 -12.18 -5.76
N GLU A 177 -6.67 -12.37 -6.34
CA GLU A 177 -5.42 -11.85 -5.80
C GLU A 177 -5.41 -10.32 -5.78
N ILE A 178 -5.92 -9.67 -6.83
CA ILE A 178 -6.02 -8.20 -6.89
C ILE A 178 -6.97 -7.66 -5.82
N LYS A 179 -8.14 -8.30 -5.63
CA LYS A 179 -9.10 -7.94 -4.56
C LYS A 179 -8.46 -8.10 -3.18
N LEU A 180 -7.74 -9.20 -2.95
CA LEU A 180 -7.02 -9.40 -1.70
C LEU A 180 -5.95 -8.32 -1.48
N ALA A 181 -5.17 -7.96 -2.49
CA ALA A 181 -4.16 -6.91 -2.36
C ALA A 181 -4.79 -5.57 -1.99
N ALA A 182 -5.89 -5.19 -2.65
CA ALA A 182 -6.64 -3.98 -2.32
C ALA A 182 -7.15 -4.02 -0.87
N ALA A 183 -7.77 -5.13 -0.46
CA ALA A 183 -8.28 -5.31 0.91
C ALA A 183 -7.19 -5.21 1.99
N LEU A 184 -5.97 -5.68 1.69
CA LEU A 184 -4.83 -5.59 2.62
C LEU A 184 -4.27 -4.16 2.72
N ILE A 185 -4.20 -3.43 1.60
CA ILE A 185 -3.48 -2.15 1.47
C ILE A 185 -4.37 -0.94 1.79
N GLU A 186 -5.65 -0.97 1.39
CA GLU A 186 -6.55 0.19 1.51
C GLU A 186 -6.99 0.46 2.95
N HIS A 187 -6.77 -0.49 3.87
CA HIS A 187 -7.23 -0.37 5.24
C HIS A 187 -6.15 -0.78 6.26
N ASP A 188 -5.58 0.21 6.95
CA ASP A 188 -4.70 -0.01 8.11
C ASP A 188 -5.53 -0.32 9.37
N ILE A 189 -6.36 -1.37 9.34
CA ILE A 189 -7.31 -1.68 10.43
C ILE A 189 -6.58 -1.83 11.78
N ILE A 190 -5.43 -2.51 11.77
CA ILE A 190 -4.66 -2.75 12.98
C ILE A 190 -4.05 -1.43 13.46
N GLY A 191 -3.41 -0.65 12.59
CA GLY A 191 -2.81 0.62 12.98
C GLY A 191 -3.85 1.66 13.43
N GLU A 192 -4.98 1.82 12.74
CA GLU A 192 -6.10 2.68 13.14
C GLU A 192 -6.59 2.33 14.55
N MET A 193 -6.78 1.04 14.84
CA MET A 193 -7.20 0.57 16.15
C MET A 193 -6.16 0.86 17.24
N LEU A 194 -4.88 0.64 16.94
CA LEU A 194 -3.79 0.89 17.89
C LEU A 194 -3.59 2.39 18.17
N LYS A 195 -3.83 3.25 17.17
CA LYS A 195 -3.86 4.71 17.32
C LYS A 195 -5.11 5.21 18.06
N GLY A 196 -6.13 4.37 18.22
CA GLY A 196 -7.41 4.73 18.86
C GLY A 196 -8.36 5.48 17.93
N GLU A 197 -8.11 5.46 16.62
CA GLU A 197 -8.97 6.07 15.59
C GLU A 197 -10.26 5.27 15.38
N ILE A 198 -10.20 3.96 15.66
CA ILE A 198 -11.36 3.06 15.73
C ILE A 198 -11.32 2.23 17.00
N SER A 199 -12.50 1.81 17.48
CA SER A 199 -12.63 0.88 18.60
C SER A 199 -12.26 -0.56 18.20
N THR A 200 -11.95 -1.40 19.19
CA THR A 200 -11.67 -2.83 18.97
C THR A 200 -12.83 -3.54 18.26
N LEU A 201 -14.08 -3.21 18.59
CA LEU A 201 -15.27 -3.79 17.93
C LEU A 201 -15.39 -3.35 16.47
N GLN A 202 -15.17 -2.06 16.18
CA GLN A 202 -15.15 -1.58 14.80
C GLN A 202 -14.05 -2.24 13.98
N ALA A 203 -12.87 -2.46 14.57
CA ALA A 203 -11.78 -3.20 13.92
C ALA A 203 -12.19 -4.65 13.61
N VAL A 204 -12.89 -5.32 14.53
CA VAL A 204 -13.43 -6.68 14.33
C VAL A 204 -14.37 -6.72 13.11
N ASP A 205 -15.32 -5.79 13.06
CA ASP A 205 -16.30 -5.72 11.97
C ASP A 205 -15.63 -5.42 10.63
N LYS A 206 -14.72 -4.43 10.59
CA LYS A 206 -13.93 -4.11 9.39
C LYS A 206 -13.13 -5.34 8.92
N MET A 207 -12.46 -6.07 9.82
CA MET A 207 -11.68 -7.25 9.48
C MET A 207 -12.56 -8.37 8.89
N ARG A 208 -13.77 -8.58 9.43
CA ARG A 208 -14.74 -9.55 8.88
C ARG A 208 -15.22 -9.17 7.49
N ILE A 209 -15.51 -7.89 7.27
CA ILE A 209 -15.91 -7.37 5.96
C ILE A 209 -14.78 -7.59 4.95
N GLN A 210 -13.54 -7.22 5.28
CA GLN A 210 -12.41 -7.36 4.38
C GLN A 210 -12.07 -8.82 4.08
N ALA A 211 -12.13 -9.72 5.08
CA ALA A 211 -11.99 -11.15 4.84
C ALA A 211 -13.03 -11.70 3.85
N LYS A 212 -14.29 -11.25 3.98
CA LYS A 212 -15.38 -11.61 3.06
C LYS A 212 -15.14 -11.06 1.65
N THR A 213 -14.73 -9.79 1.54
CA THR A 213 -14.40 -9.13 0.26
C THR A 213 -13.26 -9.83 -0.46
N ALA A 214 -12.25 -10.28 0.29
CA ALA A 214 -11.11 -11.03 -0.21
C ALA A 214 -11.42 -12.52 -0.47
N GLU A 215 -12.64 -12.98 -0.17
CA GLU A 215 -13.08 -14.37 -0.27
C GLU A 215 -12.15 -15.34 0.49
N LEU A 216 -11.63 -14.92 1.65
CA LEU A 216 -10.75 -15.73 2.51
C LEU A 216 -11.42 -16.06 3.85
N PRO A 217 -11.12 -17.25 4.42
CA PRO A 217 -11.46 -17.53 5.81
C PRO A 217 -10.86 -16.46 6.74
N LEU A 218 -11.65 -16.00 7.71
CA LEU A 218 -11.24 -14.94 8.63
C LEU A 218 -9.88 -15.18 9.30
N PRO A 219 -9.54 -16.39 9.81
CA PRO A 219 -8.22 -16.63 10.40
C PRO A 219 -7.07 -16.47 9.41
N GLU A 220 -7.27 -16.84 8.13
CA GLU A 220 -6.25 -16.70 7.09
C GLU A 220 -6.07 -15.23 6.69
N PHE A 221 -7.17 -14.50 6.51
CA PHE A 221 -7.12 -13.07 6.23
C PHE A 221 -6.45 -12.30 7.37
N LEU A 222 -6.83 -12.57 8.63
CA LEU A 222 -6.19 -11.96 9.81
C LEU A 222 -4.69 -12.24 9.86
N ASN A 223 -4.27 -13.45 9.49
CA ASN A 223 -2.87 -13.84 9.46
C ASN A 223 -2.09 -13.04 8.40
N LEU A 224 -2.65 -12.87 7.19
CA LEU A 224 -2.06 -12.01 6.15
C LEU A 224 -2.04 -10.53 6.54
N GLN A 225 -3.15 -10.00 7.07
CA GLN A 225 -3.23 -8.59 7.50
C GLN A 225 -2.24 -8.30 8.63
N THR A 226 -2.06 -9.25 9.55
CA THR A 226 -1.07 -9.11 10.63
C THR A 226 0.36 -9.13 10.08
N LEU A 227 0.68 -10.02 9.13
CA LEU A 227 2.00 -10.03 8.50
C LEU A 227 2.24 -8.73 7.71
N TYR A 228 1.25 -8.26 6.97
CA TYR A 228 1.31 -6.98 6.27
C TYR A 228 1.60 -5.83 7.23
N PHE A 229 0.81 -5.69 8.30
CA PHE A 229 0.99 -4.66 9.31
C PHE A 229 2.37 -4.73 9.98
N VAL A 230 2.82 -5.92 10.40
CA VAL A 230 4.14 -6.12 11.00
C VAL A 230 5.25 -5.71 10.03
N SER A 231 5.09 -6.04 8.75
CA SER A 231 6.10 -5.74 7.73
C SER A 231 6.19 -4.24 7.45
N ASP A 232 5.05 -3.56 7.29
CA ASP A 232 4.99 -2.13 7.01
C ASP A 232 5.39 -1.28 8.23
N ALA A 233 4.68 -1.43 9.35
CA ALA A 233 4.97 -0.64 10.55
C ALA A 233 6.33 -1.01 11.18
N GLY A 234 6.75 -2.27 11.10
CA GLY A 234 8.06 -2.74 11.57
C GLY A 234 9.25 -2.25 10.74
N ALA A 235 9.01 -1.66 9.56
CA ALA A 235 10.03 -1.03 8.71
C ALA A 235 10.54 0.30 9.28
N TYR A 236 9.76 0.95 10.15
CA TYR A 236 10.15 2.16 10.86
C TYR A 236 10.86 1.79 12.18
N PRO A 237 12.14 2.16 12.38
CA PRO A 237 12.88 1.77 13.59
C PRO A 237 12.17 2.17 14.88
N TYR A 238 11.64 3.39 14.94
CA TYR A 238 10.91 3.88 16.11
C TYR A 238 9.63 3.07 16.40
N LEU A 239 8.82 2.77 15.38
CA LEU A 239 7.62 1.96 15.56
C LEU A 239 7.97 0.52 15.89
N ARG A 240 9.03 -0.03 15.28
CA ARG A 240 9.52 -1.39 15.57
C ARG A 240 9.78 -1.58 17.07
N GLU A 241 10.44 -0.61 17.71
CA GLU A 241 10.77 -0.65 19.13
C GLU A 241 9.57 -0.35 20.04
N LYS A 242 8.66 0.54 19.62
CA LYS A 242 7.54 1.00 20.46
C LYS A 242 6.30 0.12 20.39
N VAL A 243 6.02 -0.44 19.21
CA VAL A 243 4.77 -1.13 18.91
C VAL A 243 4.93 -2.65 19.03
N PHE A 244 6.14 -3.18 18.87
CA PHE A 244 6.37 -4.63 18.81
C PHE A 244 7.29 -5.13 19.91
N VAL A 245 7.03 -6.37 20.33
CA VAL A 245 7.98 -7.20 21.09
C VAL A 245 8.45 -8.35 20.21
N SER A 246 9.68 -8.82 20.44
CA SER A 246 10.24 -9.99 19.76
C SER A 246 10.04 -11.22 20.62
N GLU A 247 9.21 -12.15 20.16
CA GLU A 247 8.96 -13.44 20.79
C GLU A 247 9.55 -14.54 19.91
N ASN A 248 10.67 -15.12 20.32
CA ASN A 248 11.39 -16.14 19.53
C ASN A 248 11.72 -15.67 18.09
N GLY A 249 12.01 -14.37 17.93
CA GLY A 249 12.30 -13.73 16.64
C GLY A 249 11.06 -13.30 15.84
N LYS A 250 9.86 -13.63 16.29
CA LYS A 250 8.60 -13.13 15.71
C LYS A 250 8.29 -11.76 16.31
N LEU A 251 8.02 -10.78 15.47
CA LEU A 251 7.48 -9.51 15.92
C LEU A 251 5.98 -9.65 16.20
N VAL A 252 5.58 -9.24 17.40
CA VAL A 252 4.20 -9.28 17.86
C VAL A 252 3.82 -7.90 18.38
N PRO A 253 2.68 -7.30 17.94
CA PRO A 253 2.21 -6.05 18.52
C PRO A 253 2.00 -6.20 20.04
N SER A 254 2.67 -5.37 20.82
CA SER A 254 2.71 -5.46 22.29
C SER A 254 1.48 -4.83 22.97
N ASN A 255 0.67 -4.09 22.20
CA ASN A 255 -0.50 -3.38 22.73
C ASN A 255 -1.60 -4.36 23.17
N PRO A 256 -2.13 -4.25 24.41
CA PRO A 256 -3.19 -5.12 24.90
C PRO A 256 -4.46 -5.15 24.02
N LYS A 257 -4.78 -4.05 23.33
CA LYS A 257 -5.90 -3.99 22.39
C LYS A 257 -5.75 -4.97 21.23
N PHE A 258 -4.52 -5.25 20.79
CA PHE A 258 -4.29 -6.24 19.74
C PHE A 258 -4.60 -7.67 20.20
N VAL A 259 -4.29 -7.97 21.46
CA VAL A 259 -4.62 -9.28 22.07
C VAL A 259 -6.13 -9.43 22.22
N GLU A 260 -6.81 -8.39 22.74
CA GLU A 260 -8.27 -8.34 22.83
C GLU A 260 -8.92 -8.52 21.45
N PHE A 261 -8.49 -7.74 20.47
CA PHE A 261 -8.94 -7.80 19.08
C PHE A 261 -8.84 -9.21 18.49
N ARG A 262 -7.67 -9.84 18.60
CA ARG A 262 -7.44 -11.19 18.10
C ARG A 262 -8.33 -12.21 18.81
N ASN A 263 -8.52 -12.08 20.12
CA ASN A 263 -9.40 -12.96 20.89
C ASN A 263 -10.86 -12.81 20.45
N LEU A 264 -11.34 -11.59 20.24
CA LEU A 264 -12.71 -11.34 19.76
C LEU A 264 -12.94 -11.90 18.34
N LEU A 265 -11.94 -11.80 17.46
CA LEU A 265 -12.03 -12.36 16.10
C LEU A 265 -12.06 -13.89 16.07
N LEU A 266 -11.26 -14.53 16.92
CA LEU A 266 -11.04 -15.97 16.91
C LEU A 266 -11.91 -16.75 17.90
N ARG A 267 -12.69 -16.06 18.74
CA ARG A 267 -13.78 -16.70 19.49
C ARG A 267 -14.68 -17.40 18.48
N LYS A 268 -14.77 -18.73 18.57
CA LYS A 268 -15.88 -19.46 17.96
C LYS A 268 -17.13 -18.80 18.49
N SER A 269 -18.01 -18.33 17.61
CA SER A 269 -19.38 -17.99 18.00
C SER A 269 -19.87 -19.20 18.80
N ALA A 270 -20.11 -19.01 20.10
CA ALA A 270 -20.78 -20.04 20.86
C ALA A 270 -22.11 -20.31 20.12
N PRO A 271 -22.43 -21.57 19.79
CA PRO A 271 -23.64 -21.90 19.07
C PRO A 271 -24.88 -21.40 19.80
#